data_AF-A0A094BW53-F1
#
_entry.id   AF-A0A094BW53-F1
#
_cell.length_a   1.000
_cell.length_b   1.000
_cell.length_c   1.000
_cell.angle_alpha   90.00
_cell.angle_beta   90.00
_cell.angle_gamma   90.00
#
_symmetry.space_group_name_H-M   'P 1'
#
loop_
_entity.id
_entity.type
_entity.pdbx_description
1 polymer ?
#
loop_
_entity_poly.entity_id
_entity_poly.type
_entity_poly.pdbx_seq_one_letter_code
_entity_poly.pdbx_strand_id
1 'polypeptide(L)'
;APCPPRSPAAWGYFPYDGNIAGCLLLGAGMALTGSCPGTVLVQIGMGLRSGFTVLAGSLVGGALFVGYSGGFRRATPAAVKGEEKPKLTIPQRCGVPDLPAVVAYQAICLSAVGAALRYLPDEQGRLLNPLIGGSLMGLAQLASLLLTTNTLGVSSAYESFGKHFWRAVTPSSSPWPSVSPLVFAAGVAGGSAAFWRISGTFPAKWVEIGDAAAVVGGVLMAIGSRVAGGCTSGHGISGMAGLSVASFVSVVAMFGGGIAVALGGKVLGF
;
A
#
# COMPACT_ATOMS: atom_id res chain seq x y z
N ALA A 1 2.91 -14.85 18.94
CA ALA A 1 2.86 -13.53 18.26
C ALA A 1 1.80 -13.61 17.16
N PRO A 2 0.80 -12.70 17.07
CA PRO A 2 -0.38 -12.98 16.25
C PRO A 2 -0.22 -12.71 14.75
N CYS A 3 0.90 -12.15 14.27
CA CYS A 3 1.10 -11.87 12.84
C CYS A 3 2.46 -12.39 12.35
N PRO A 4 2.49 -13.40 11.46
CA PRO A 4 3.73 -13.84 10.84
C PRO A 4 4.30 -12.76 9.90
N PRO A 5 5.63 -12.65 9.75
CA PRO A 5 6.25 -11.73 8.82
C PRO A 5 5.84 -12.05 7.38
N ARG A 6 5.73 -11.01 6.53
CA ARG A 6 5.22 -11.15 5.16
C ARG A 6 6.14 -12.03 4.31
N SER A 7 5.53 -13.02 3.65
CA SER A 7 6.17 -13.87 2.65
C SER A 7 6.39 -13.09 1.35
N PRO A 8 7.47 -13.37 0.61
CA PRO A 8 7.65 -12.82 -0.72
C PRO A 8 6.57 -13.33 -1.69
N ALA A 9 6.12 -12.45 -2.58
CA ALA A 9 5.43 -12.78 -3.81
C ALA A 9 6.50 -13.02 -4.89
N ALA A 10 6.52 -14.23 -5.44
CA ALA A 10 7.40 -14.60 -6.52
C ALA A 10 6.59 -14.99 -7.77
N TRP A 11 7.19 -14.84 -8.96
CA TRP A 11 6.72 -15.31 -10.26
C TRP A 11 7.55 -16.48 -10.80
N GLY A 12 8.62 -16.85 -10.08
CA GLY A 12 9.43 -18.04 -10.33
C GLY A 12 10.79 -17.77 -10.98
N TYR A 13 11.16 -16.52 -11.26
CA TYR A 13 12.49 -16.17 -11.76
C TYR A 13 13.46 -15.84 -10.61
N PHE A 14 12.99 -15.09 -9.60
CA PHE A 14 13.76 -14.77 -8.39
C PHE A 14 12.85 -14.70 -7.16
N PRO A 15 13.38 -14.80 -5.93
CA PRO A 15 12.55 -14.83 -4.72
C PRO A 15 11.69 -13.58 -4.46
N TYR A 16 11.91 -12.47 -5.17
CA TYR A 16 11.21 -11.18 -4.94
C TYR A 16 10.75 -10.50 -6.25
N ASP A 17 10.77 -11.21 -7.37
CA ASP A 17 10.41 -10.67 -8.69
C ASP A 17 8.98 -10.08 -8.71
N GLY A 18 8.00 -10.78 -8.12
CA GLY A 18 6.62 -10.30 -7.98
C GLY A 18 6.52 -9.06 -7.08
N ASN A 19 7.27 -9.03 -5.96
CA ASN A 19 7.37 -7.85 -5.11
C ASN A 19 7.91 -6.65 -5.89
N ILE A 20 9.03 -6.82 -6.60
CA ILE A 20 9.70 -5.73 -7.31
C ILE A 20 8.82 -5.22 -8.45
N ALA A 21 8.35 -6.10 -9.33
CA ALA A 21 7.52 -5.70 -10.47
C ALA A 21 6.20 -5.06 -10.02
N GLY A 22 5.51 -5.66 -9.06
CA GLY A 22 4.26 -5.13 -8.51
C GLY A 22 4.48 -3.79 -7.81
N CYS A 23 5.56 -3.63 -7.05
CA CYS A 23 5.86 -2.39 -6.35
C CYS A 23 6.36 -1.27 -7.26
N LEU A 24 7.12 -1.57 -8.32
CA LEU A 24 7.46 -0.60 -9.36
C LEU A 24 6.19 -0.05 -10.02
N LEU A 25 5.25 -0.94 -10.37
CA LEU A 25 3.98 -0.56 -10.97
C LEU A 25 3.11 0.26 -10.00
N LEU A 26 3.07 -0.16 -8.73
CA LEU A 26 2.40 0.57 -7.66
C LEU A 26 3.01 1.97 -7.49
N GLY A 27 4.34 2.08 -7.46
CA GLY A 27 5.09 3.34 -7.40
C GLY A 27 4.78 4.28 -8.56
N ALA A 28 4.77 3.74 -9.77
CA ALA A 28 4.40 4.47 -10.98
C ALA A 28 2.96 4.99 -10.92
N GLY A 29 2.01 4.14 -10.49
CA GLY A 29 0.62 4.55 -10.27
C GLY A 29 0.48 5.64 -9.21
N MET A 30 1.24 5.56 -8.12
CA MET A 30 1.24 6.60 -7.08
C MET A 30 1.77 7.95 -7.61
N ALA A 31 2.82 7.93 -8.44
CA ALA A 31 3.35 9.14 -9.06
C ALA A 31 2.38 9.78 -10.06
N LEU A 32 1.67 8.98 -10.87
CA LEU A 32 0.69 9.47 -11.84
C LEU A 32 -0.57 10.05 -11.17
N THR A 33 -0.96 9.50 -10.02
CA THR A 33 -2.22 9.87 -9.35
C THR A 33 -2.04 10.80 -8.15
N GLY A 34 -0.81 11.05 -7.70
CA GLY A 34 -0.56 11.76 -6.44
C GLY A 34 -1.20 11.08 -5.21
N SER A 35 -1.58 9.80 -5.33
CA SER A 35 -2.38 9.07 -4.35
C SER A 35 -1.82 7.67 -4.13
N CYS A 36 -2.10 7.09 -2.97
CA CYS A 36 -1.83 5.69 -2.68
C CYS A 36 -3.15 4.94 -2.36
N PRO A 37 -3.14 3.60 -2.33
CA PRO A 37 -4.35 2.80 -2.10
C PRO A 37 -5.15 3.21 -0.86
N GLY A 38 -4.48 3.61 0.22
CA GLY A 38 -5.14 4.10 1.43
C GLY A 38 -5.67 5.52 1.29
N THR A 39 -4.88 6.43 0.71
CA THR A 39 -5.27 7.85 0.63
C THR A 39 -6.39 8.10 -0.37
N VAL A 40 -6.59 7.25 -1.37
CA VAL A 40 -7.76 7.34 -2.26
C VAL A 40 -9.07 7.31 -1.48
N LEU A 41 -9.18 6.43 -0.47
CA LEU A 41 -10.38 6.36 0.37
C LEU A 41 -10.57 7.60 1.22
N VAL A 42 -9.46 8.15 1.74
CA VAL A 42 -9.45 9.40 2.50
C VAL A 42 -9.90 10.56 1.60
N GLN A 43 -9.36 10.66 0.40
CA GLN A 43 -9.70 11.70 -0.58
C GLN A 43 -11.18 11.68 -0.95
N ILE A 44 -11.76 10.51 -1.11
CA ILE A 44 -13.20 10.35 -1.37
C ILE A 44 -14.03 10.74 -0.16
N GLY A 45 -13.60 10.34 1.05
CA GLY A 45 -14.26 10.77 2.29
C GLY A 45 -14.31 12.29 2.41
N MET A 46 -13.28 12.98 1.93
CA MET A 46 -13.16 14.44 1.91
C MET A 46 -13.87 15.10 0.71
N GLY A 47 -14.45 14.32 -0.21
CA GLY A 47 -15.17 14.84 -1.38
C GLY A 47 -14.28 15.34 -2.52
N LEU A 48 -13.02 14.92 -2.58
CA LEU A 48 -12.09 15.35 -3.63
C LEU A 48 -12.39 14.66 -4.97
N ARG A 49 -12.61 15.46 -6.03
CA ARG A 49 -12.96 14.96 -7.38
C ARG A 49 -11.93 13.97 -7.95
N SER A 50 -10.64 14.26 -7.77
CA SER A 50 -9.54 13.38 -8.20
C SER A 50 -9.56 12.03 -7.47
N GLY A 51 -10.00 11.99 -6.21
CA GLY A 51 -10.14 10.76 -5.45
C GLY A 51 -11.14 9.78 -6.10
N PHE A 52 -12.24 10.31 -6.65
CA PHE A 52 -13.25 9.49 -7.33
C PHE A 52 -12.74 8.91 -8.66
N THR A 53 -12.00 9.67 -9.46
CA THR A 53 -11.45 9.19 -10.73
C THR A 53 -10.37 8.14 -10.51
N VAL A 54 -9.48 8.36 -9.52
CA VAL A 54 -8.49 7.36 -9.12
C VAL A 54 -9.14 6.11 -8.54
N LEU A 55 -10.21 6.24 -7.75
CA LEU A 55 -10.97 5.09 -7.26
C LEU A 55 -11.56 4.29 -8.42
N ALA A 56 -12.20 4.95 -9.39
CA ALA A 56 -12.77 4.27 -10.55
C ALA A 56 -11.70 3.43 -11.27
N GLY A 57 -10.53 4.03 -11.54
CA GLY A 57 -9.38 3.29 -12.07
C GLY A 57 -8.93 2.13 -11.18
N SER A 58 -8.87 2.34 -9.86
CA SER A 58 -8.46 1.30 -8.90
C SER A 58 -9.45 0.14 -8.82
N LEU A 59 -10.75 0.40 -8.93
CA LEU A 59 -11.80 -0.62 -8.97
C LEU A 59 -11.73 -1.43 -10.27
N VAL A 60 -11.52 -0.76 -11.41
CA VAL A 60 -11.26 -1.41 -12.70
C VAL A 60 -10.01 -2.29 -12.61
N GLY A 61 -8.90 -1.77 -12.08
CA GLY A 61 -7.68 -2.56 -11.89
C GLY A 61 -7.88 -3.76 -10.97
N GLY A 62 -8.67 -3.62 -9.90
CA GLY A 62 -9.04 -4.74 -9.03
C GLY A 62 -9.88 -5.81 -9.74
N ALA A 63 -10.86 -5.41 -10.55
CA ALA A 63 -11.66 -6.32 -11.36
C ALA A 63 -10.80 -7.02 -12.43
N LEU A 64 -9.95 -6.29 -13.15
CA LEU A 64 -9.03 -6.84 -14.14
C LEU A 64 -8.05 -7.84 -13.50
N PHE A 65 -7.50 -7.51 -12.32
CA PHE A 65 -6.60 -8.40 -11.61
C PHE A 65 -7.29 -9.73 -11.25
N VAL A 66 -8.54 -9.69 -10.76
CA VAL A 66 -9.28 -10.91 -10.42
C VAL A 66 -9.59 -11.74 -11.67
N GLY A 67 -10.07 -11.10 -12.73
CA GLY A 67 -10.41 -11.77 -14.00
C GLY A 67 -9.19 -12.38 -14.69
N TYR A 68 -8.03 -11.72 -14.61
CA TYR A 68 -6.78 -12.16 -15.23
C TYR A 68 -5.79 -12.80 -14.23
N SER A 69 -6.26 -13.15 -13.03
CA SER A 69 -5.40 -13.62 -11.93
C SER A 69 -4.64 -14.91 -12.27
N GLY A 70 -5.15 -15.73 -13.20
CA GLY A 70 -4.45 -16.90 -13.73
C GLY A 70 -3.13 -16.56 -14.47
N GLY A 71 -3.02 -15.36 -15.05
CA GLY A 71 -1.82 -14.88 -15.73
C GLY A 71 -0.83 -14.15 -14.80
N PHE A 72 -1.34 -13.45 -13.78
CA PHE A 72 -0.52 -12.69 -12.83
C PHE A 72 -0.05 -13.49 -11.61
N ARG A 73 -0.64 -14.65 -11.35
CA ARG A 73 -0.36 -15.46 -10.15
C ARG A 73 0.38 -16.73 -10.54
N ARG A 74 1.52 -16.60 -11.22
CA ARG A 74 2.46 -17.73 -11.35
C ARG A 74 3.19 -17.89 -10.02
N ALA A 75 2.90 -19.00 -9.37
CA ALA A 75 3.61 -19.55 -8.21
C ALA A 75 3.98 -18.55 -7.10
N THR A 76 3.11 -18.42 -6.08
CA THR A 76 3.66 -18.53 -4.72
C THR A 76 4.64 -19.70 -4.76
N PRO A 77 5.90 -19.58 -4.33
CA PRO A 77 6.71 -20.78 -4.18
C PRO A 77 5.87 -21.69 -3.30
N ALA A 78 5.34 -22.76 -3.90
CA ALA A 78 4.90 -23.91 -3.15
C ALA A 78 6.09 -24.15 -2.24
N ALA A 79 5.85 -24.12 -0.93
CA ALA A 79 6.84 -24.54 0.03
C ALA A 79 7.54 -25.76 -0.57
N VAL A 80 8.78 -25.57 -1.03
CA VAL A 80 9.57 -26.65 -1.59
C VAL A 80 9.69 -27.58 -0.40
N LYS A 81 9.00 -28.72 -0.49
CA LYS A 81 8.98 -29.74 0.56
C LYS A 81 10.43 -30.01 0.94
N GLY A 82 10.85 -29.53 2.12
CA GLY A 82 12.16 -29.81 2.68
C GLY A 82 13.09 -28.62 2.93
N GLU A 83 12.78 -27.39 2.49
CA GLU A 83 13.63 -26.24 2.85
C GLU A 83 13.20 -25.56 4.16
N GLU A 84 14.21 -25.32 5.01
CA GLU A 84 14.15 -24.55 6.25
C GLU A 84 13.35 -23.25 6.04
N LYS A 85 12.43 -22.92 6.95
CA LYS A 85 11.55 -21.73 6.84
C LYS A 85 12.39 -20.53 6.37
N PRO A 86 12.05 -19.89 5.23
CA PRO A 86 12.87 -18.82 4.71
C PRO A 86 13.07 -17.76 5.79
N LYS A 87 14.30 -17.26 5.96
CA LYS A 87 14.59 -16.18 6.92
C LYS A 87 13.90 -14.91 6.43
N LEU A 88 12.72 -14.63 6.99
CA LEU A 88 11.78 -13.61 6.53
C LEU A 88 12.13 -12.20 7.06
N THR A 89 12.86 -12.10 8.17
CA THR A 89 13.24 -10.83 8.81
C THR A 89 14.74 -10.55 8.72
N ILE A 90 15.12 -9.27 8.73
CA ILE A 90 16.53 -8.84 8.73
C ILE A 90 17.31 -9.41 9.93
N PRO A 91 16.81 -9.36 11.18
CA PRO A 91 17.54 -9.90 12.34
C PRO A 91 17.84 -11.39 12.20
N GLN A 92 16.90 -12.17 11.66
CA GLN A 92 17.08 -13.60 11.39
C GLN A 92 18.13 -13.88 10.30
N ARG A 93 18.25 -13.00 9.30
CA ARG A 93 19.29 -13.11 8.27
C ARG A 93 20.67 -12.70 8.78
N CYS A 94 20.74 -11.66 9.61
CA CYS A 94 21.98 -11.14 10.16
C CYS A 94 22.46 -11.89 11.42
N GLY A 95 21.66 -12.79 11.99
CA GLY A 95 21.99 -13.51 13.22
C GLY A 95 21.98 -12.61 14.47
N VAL A 96 21.26 -11.49 14.42
CA VAL A 96 21.18 -10.50 15.51
C VAL A 96 19.88 -10.72 16.29
N PRO A 97 19.87 -10.58 17.62
CA PRO A 97 18.64 -10.59 18.40
C PRO A 97 17.64 -9.51 17.94
N ASP A 98 16.35 -9.83 17.99
CA ASP A 98 15.29 -8.96 17.45
C ASP A 98 15.23 -7.58 18.14
N LEU A 99 15.41 -7.52 19.47
CA LEU A 99 15.24 -6.29 20.23
C LEU A 99 16.29 -5.21 19.86
N PRO A 100 17.61 -5.49 19.83
CA PRO A 100 18.59 -4.51 19.36
C PRO A 100 18.37 -4.07 17.91
N ALA A 101 17.91 -4.97 17.04
CA ALA A 101 17.65 -4.63 15.65
C ALA A 101 16.45 -3.67 15.50
N VAL A 102 15.39 -3.87 16.29
CA VAL A 102 14.24 -2.94 16.34
C VAL A 102 14.66 -1.58 16.89
N VAL A 103 15.45 -1.54 17.97
CA VAL A 103 15.96 -0.29 18.56
C VAL A 103 16.84 0.48 17.56
N ALA A 104 17.75 -0.22 16.88
CA ALA A 104 18.60 0.38 15.85
C ALA A 104 17.77 0.94 14.69
N TYR A 105 16.78 0.19 14.22
CA TYR A 105 15.88 0.64 13.15
C TYR A 105 15.06 1.87 13.57
N GLN A 106 14.58 1.90 14.82
CA GLN A 106 13.86 3.05 15.37
C GLN A 106 14.76 4.29 15.45
N ALA A 107 16.00 4.13 15.89
CA ALA A 107 16.97 5.22 15.94
C ALA A 107 17.23 5.79 14.53
N ILE A 108 17.43 4.93 13.52
CA ILE A 108 17.62 5.36 12.12
C ILE A 108 16.40 6.15 11.63
N CYS A 109 15.18 5.66 11.86
CA CYS A 109 13.96 6.36 11.46
C CYS A 109 13.83 7.73 12.13
N LEU A 110 14.08 7.82 13.44
CA LEU A 110 14.01 9.08 14.19
C LEU A 110 15.08 10.08 13.72
N SER A 111 16.30 9.61 13.46
CA SER A 111 17.36 10.46 12.91
C SER A 111 17.00 10.97 11.51
N ALA A 112 16.43 10.13 10.65
CA ALA A 112 15.99 10.53 9.32
C ALA A 112 14.87 11.59 9.38
N VAL A 113 13.87 11.40 10.26
CA VAL A 113 12.80 12.39 10.47
C VAL A 113 13.36 13.69 11.07
N GLY A 114 14.25 13.60 12.05
CA GLY A 114 14.90 14.77 12.65
C GLY A 114 15.73 15.56 11.65
N ALA A 115 16.47 14.87 10.78
CA ALA A 115 17.19 15.50 9.67
C ALA A 115 16.23 16.16 8.67
N ALA A 116 15.15 15.46 8.27
CA ALA A 116 14.14 16.01 7.38
C ALA A 116 13.49 17.28 7.94
N LEU A 117 13.18 17.31 9.24
CA LEU A 117 12.62 18.49 9.91
C LEU A 117 13.61 19.66 10.00
N ARG A 118 14.91 19.38 10.04
CA ARG A 118 15.95 20.41 10.17
C ARG A 118 16.44 20.97 8.83
N TYR A 119 16.49 20.13 7.80
CA TYR A 119 17.12 20.48 6.52
C TYR A 119 16.15 20.71 5.36
N LEU A 120 14.91 20.20 5.42
CA LEU A 120 13.93 20.47 4.37
C LEU A 120 13.16 21.76 4.69
N PRO A 121 13.10 22.72 3.75
CA PRO A 121 12.34 23.95 3.95
C PRO A 121 10.86 23.61 4.15
N ASP A 122 10.21 24.31 5.09
CA ASP A 122 8.79 24.11 5.41
C ASP A 122 7.92 24.78 4.33
N GLU A 123 7.95 24.24 3.12
CA GLU A 123 7.33 24.79 1.90
C GLU A 123 5.84 24.43 1.76
N GLN A 124 5.32 23.50 2.56
CA GLN A 124 3.92 23.08 2.50
C GLN A 124 3.28 23.27 3.87
N GLY A 125 2.21 24.06 3.96
CA GLY A 125 1.47 24.32 5.20
C GLY A 125 1.09 23.03 5.94
N ARG A 126 1.97 22.58 6.84
CA ARG A 126 1.82 21.34 7.61
C ARG A 126 0.67 21.54 8.59
N LEU A 127 -0.44 20.86 8.37
CA LEU A 127 -1.55 20.83 9.32
C LEU A 127 -1.17 20.17 10.64
N LEU A 128 -0.18 19.26 10.61
CA LEU A 128 0.24 18.49 11.78
C LEU A 128 1.73 18.19 11.72
N ASN A 129 2.39 18.18 12.88
CA ASN A 129 3.78 17.74 12.99
C ASN A 129 3.89 16.25 12.55
N PRO A 130 4.84 15.89 11.68
CA PRO A 130 5.02 14.50 11.21
C PRO A 130 5.15 13.47 12.33
N LEU A 131 5.73 13.86 13.48
CA LEU A 131 5.83 12.97 14.65
C LEU A 131 4.46 12.64 15.24
N ILE A 132 3.56 13.61 15.30
CA ILE A 132 2.20 13.39 15.80
C ILE A 132 1.41 12.55 14.79
N GLY A 133 1.51 12.88 13.49
CA GLY A 133 0.88 12.08 12.43
C GLY A 133 1.35 10.62 12.42
N GLY A 134 2.66 10.39 12.55
CA GLY A 134 3.24 9.06 12.65
C GLY A 134 2.79 8.30 13.90
N SER A 135 2.71 8.99 15.05
CA SER A 135 2.22 8.42 16.31
C SER A 135 0.75 8.00 16.20
N LEU A 136 -0.10 8.84 15.60
CA LEU A 136 -1.51 8.52 15.36
C LEU A 136 -1.68 7.32 14.41
N MET A 137 -0.87 7.23 13.35
CA MET A 137 -0.88 6.07 12.46
C MET A 137 -0.43 4.79 13.16
N GLY A 138 0.57 4.88 14.05
CA GLY A 138 1.00 3.75 14.89
C GLY A 138 -0.10 3.29 15.86
N LEU A 139 -0.80 4.23 16.49
CA LEU A 139 -1.96 3.93 17.34
C LEU A 139 -3.11 3.31 16.53
N ALA A 140 -3.37 3.80 15.31
CA ALA A 140 -4.37 3.21 14.42
C ALA A 140 -4.02 1.76 14.03
N GLN A 141 -2.74 1.48 13.77
CA GLN A 141 -2.26 0.11 13.52
C GLN A 141 -2.45 -0.78 14.75
N LEU A 142 -2.13 -0.29 15.95
CA LEU A 142 -2.33 -1.02 17.19
C LEU A 142 -3.81 -1.31 17.44
N ALA A 143 -4.68 -0.32 17.28
CA ALA A 143 -6.13 -0.48 17.40
C ALA A 143 -6.67 -1.49 16.38
N SER A 144 -6.20 -1.45 15.13
CA SER A 144 -6.55 -2.44 14.10
C SER A 144 -6.13 -3.85 14.52
N LEU A 145 -4.93 -4.03 15.06
CA LEU A 145 -4.46 -5.34 15.52
C LEU A 145 -5.28 -5.86 16.71
N LEU A 146 -5.63 -4.99 17.66
CA LEU A 146 -6.43 -5.37 18.82
C LEU A 146 -7.88 -5.73 18.46
N LEU A 147 -8.49 -4.98 17.52
CA LEU A 147 -9.89 -5.16 17.15
C LEU A 147 -10.11 -6.23 16.07
N THR A 148 -9.22 -6.28 15.08
CA THR A 148 -9.41 -7.12 13.88
C THR A 148 -8.44 -8.28 13.80
N THR A 149 -7.46 -8.37 14.71
CA THR A 149 -6.32 -9.33 14.67
C THR A 149 -5.48 -9.28 13.40
N ASN A 150 -5.73 -8.29 12.54
CA ASN A 150 -5.11 -8.12 11.23
C ASN A 150 -4.38 -6.77 11.12
N THR A 151 -3.28 -6.78 10.38
CA THR A 151 -2.51 -5.57 10.04
C THR A 151 -3.31 -4.65 9.10
N LEU A 152 -3.09 -3.32 9.15
CA LEU A 152 -3.74 -2.38 8.24
C LEU A 152 -3.43 -2.69 6.77
N GLY A 153 -4.46 -3.02 6.00
CA GLY A 153 -4.35 -3.37 4.59
C GLY A 153 -5.59 -2.96 3.81
N VAL A 154 -5.47 -1.94 2.97
CA VAL A 154 -6.58 -1.46 2.13
C VAL A 154 -6.62 -2.16 0.77
N SER A 155 -5.49 -2.66 0.28
CA SER A 155 -5.42 -3.23 -1.08
C SER A 155 -6.28 -4.49 -1.28
N SER A 156 -6.61 -5.21 -0.22
CA SER A 156 -7.55 -6.34 -0.27
C SER A 156 -8.98 -5.90 -0.60
N ALA A 157 -9.36 -4.64 -0.32
CA ALA A 157 -10.66 -4.10 -0.68
C ALA A 157 -10.88 -4.08 -2.20
N TYR A 158 -9.87 -3.70 -2.99
CA TYR A 158 -9.95 -3.71 -4.45
C TYR A 158 -10.10 -5.12 -5.02
N GLU A 159 -9.41 -6.11 -4.44
CA GLU A 159 -9.58 -7.51 -4.85
C GLU A 159 -10.97 -8.03 -4.43
N SER A 160 -11.41 -7.75 -3.21
CA SER A 160 -12.75 -8.11 -2.75
C SER A 160 -13.80 -7.51 -3.69
N PHE A 161 -13.68 -6.24 -4.06
CA PHE A 161 -14.57 -5.62 -5.05
C PHE A 161 -14.57 -6.40 -6.37
N GLY A 162 -13.39 -6.68 -6.94
CA GLY A 162 -13.27 -7.44 -8.19
C GLY A 162 -13.94 -8.82 -8.12
N LYS A 163 -13.82 -9.53 -6.99
CA LYS A 163 -14.49 -10.82 -6.77
C LYS A 163 -16.01 -10.68 -6.75
N HIS A 164 -16.55 -9.66 -6.07
CA HIS A 164 -17.99 -9.41 -6.05
C HIS A 164 -18.50 -9.01 -7.43
N PHE A 165 -17.75 -8.19 -8.16
CA PHE A 165 -18.07 -7.80 -9.53
C PHE A 165 -18.16 -9.02 -10.46
N TRP A 166 -17.11 -9.85 -10.51
CA TRP A 166 -17.13 -11.06 -11.35
C TRP A 166 -18.16 -12.08 -10.92
N ARG A 167 -18.48 -12.17 -9.62
CA ARG A 167 -19.54 -13.04 -9.12
C ARG A 167 -20.94 -12.58 -9.52
N ALA A 168 -21.16 -11.27 -9.62
CA ALA A 168 -22.41 -10.69 -10.09
C ALA A 168 -22.58 -10.84 -11.60
N VAL A 169 -21.48 -10.73 -12.36
CA VAL A 169 -21.48 -10.85 -13.83
C VAL A 169 -21.47 -12.31 -14.29
N THR A 170 -20.81 -13.21 -13.53
CA THR A 170 -20.68 -14.63 -13.88
C THR A 170 -21.39 -15.51 -12.84
N PRO A 171 -22.45 -16.25 -13.22
CA PRO A 171 -23.08 -17.19 -12.31
C PRO A 171 -22.09 -18.30 -11.95
N SER A 172 -21.79 -18.42 -10.67
CA SER A 172 -20.90 -19.43 -10.10
C SER A 172 -21.62 -20.15 -8.96
N SER A 173 -21.23 -21.38 -8.65
CA SER A 173 -21.73 -22.14 -7.48
C SER A 173 -20.92 -21.85 -6.20
N SER A 174 -19.84 -21.08 -6.29
CA SER A 174 -18.99 -20.76 -5.14
C SER A 174 -19.70 -19.85 -4.11
N PRO A 175 -19.40 -20.01 -2.80
CA PRO A 175 -19.84 -19.09 -1.75
C PRO A 175 -19.46 -17.64 -2.04
N TRP A 176 -20.22 -16.70 -1.46
CA TRP A 176 -19.95 -15.28 -1.60
C TRP A 176 -18.59 -14.89 -0.99
N PRO A 177 -17.81 -14.04 -1.68
CA PRO A 177 -16.52 -13.57 -1.19
C PRO A 177 -16.66 -12.70 0.08
N SER A 178 -15.59 -12.62 0.87
CA SER A 178 -15.60 -11.84 2.12
C SER A 178 -15.73 -10.32 1.87
N VAL A 179 -16.68 -9.71 2.57
CA VAL A 179 -16.94 -8.25 2.57
C VAL A 179 -16.11 -7.49 3.60
N SER A 180 -15.41 -8.17 4.52
CA SER A 180 -14.67 -7.52 5.61
C SER A 180 -13.68 -6.44 5.12
N PRO A 181 -12.88 -6.66 4.05
CA PRO A 181 -12.02 -5.60 3.50
C PRO A 181 -12.78 -4.39 2.95
N LEU A 182 -13.99 -4.61 2.41
CA LEU A 182 -14.85 -3.54 1.91
C LEU A 182 -15.45 -2.73 3.06
N VAL A 183 -15.90 -3.40 4.13
CA VAL A 183 -16.39 -2.74 5.36
C VAL A 183 -15.27 -1.90 5.99
N PHE A 184 -14.06 -2.45 6.05
CA PHE A 184 -12.89 -1.71 6.54
C PHE A 184 -12.60 -0.47 5.67
N ALA A 185 -12.59 -0.62 4.35
CA ALA A 185 -12.40 0.50 3.42
C ALA A 185 -13.50 1.56 3.55
N ALA A 186 -14.76 1.15 3.67
CA ALA A 186 -15.88 2.05 3.91
C ALA A 186 -15.73 2.79 5.25
N GLY A 187 -15.25 2.12 6.30
CA GLY A 187 -14.93 2.72 7.58
C GLY A 187 -13.84 3.78 7.49
N VAL A 188 -12.77 3.55 6.71
CA VAL A 188 -11.71 4.55 6.47
C VAL A 188 -12.26 5.76 5.73
N ALA A 189 -13.06 5.56 4.68
CA ALA A 189 -13.67 6.66 3.94
C ALA A 189 -14.67 7.44 4.81
N GLY A 190 -15.54 6.75 5.53
CA GLY A 190 -16.52 7.33 6.44
C GLY A 190 -15.89 8.08 7.62
N GLY A 191 -14.84 7.52 8.23
CA GLY A 191 -14.08 8.16 9.29
C GLY A 191 -13.40 9.44 8.81
N SER A 192 -12.83 9.41 7.59
CA SER A 192 -12.24 10.59 6.95
C SER A 192 -13.30 11.67 6.66
N ALA A 193 -14.47 11.26 6.19
CA ALA A 193 -15.61 12.14 5.92
C ALA A 193 -16.21 12.78 7.18
N ALA A 194 -16.26 12.02 8.29
CA ALA A 194 -16.69 12.52 9.59
C ALA A 194 -15.67 13.51 10.15
N PHE A 195 -14.38 13.16 10.11
CA PHE A 195 -13.31 14.04 10.57
C PHE A 195 -13.26 15.35 9.80
N TRP A 196 -13.43 15.31 8.48
CA TRP A 196 -13.53 16.51 7.65
C TRP A 196 -14.70 17.40 8.05
N ARG A 197 -15.90 16.83 8.23
CA ARG A 197 -17.09 17.58 8.66
C ARG A 197 -16.95 18.24 10.03
N ILE A 198 -16.22 17.61 10.95
CA ILE A 198 -16.01 18.12 12.31
C ILE A 198 -14.89 19.16 12.35
N SER A 199 -13.77 18.90 11.67
CA SER A 199 -12.58 19.74 11.76
C SER A 199 -12.63 20.97 10.84
N GLY A 200 -13.43 20.94 9.77
CA GLY A 200 -13.47 21.99 8.75
C GLY A 200 -12.13 22.20 8.02
N THR A 201 -11.15 21.31 8.23
CA THR A 201 -9.80 21.46 7.68
C THR A 201 -9.75 20.97 6.23
N PHE A 202 -9.34 21.86 5.33
CA PHE A 202 -9.06 21.57 3.93
C PHE A 202 -7.53 21.50 3.75
N PRO A 203 -6.92 20.32 3.48
CA PRO A 203 -5.52 20.27 3.12
C PRO A 203 -5.33 20.65 1.65
N ALA A 204 -4.59 21.75 1.49
CA ALA A 204 -3.57 22.03 0.48
C ALA A 204 -3.83 21.70 -1.01
N LYS A 205 -3.63 22.75 -1.83
CA LYS A 205 -3.32 22.77 -3.27
C LYS A 205 -3.73 21.54 -4.08
N TRP A 206 -4.75 21.75 -4.89
CA TRP A 206 -5.19 20.86 -5.95
C TRP A 206 -4.03 20.57 -6.90
N VAL A 207 -3.64 19.31 -6.97
CA VAL A 207 -2.90 18.82 -8.14
C VAL A 207 -3.98 18.45 -9.15
N GLU A 208 -4.16 19.30 -10.16
CA GLU A 208 -4.98 18.97 -11.32
C GLU A 208 -4.26 17.85 -12.08
N ILE A 209 -4.71 16.62 -11.83
CA ILE A 209 -4.25 15.45 -12.56
C ILE A 209 -5.22 15.25 -13.70
N GLY A 210 -4.70 15.05 -14.92
CA GLY A 210 -5.55 14.70 -16.06
C GLY A 210 -6.34 13.42 -15.78
N ASP A 211 -7.64 13.42 -16.08
CA ASP A 211 -8.54 12.30 -15.77
C ASP A 211 -8.01 10.96 -16.29
N ALA A 212 -7.35 10.96 -17.46
CA ALA A 212 -6.72 9.78 -18.03
C ALA A 212 -5.55 9.25 -17.16
N ALA A 213 -4.68 10.13 -16.67
CA ALA A 213 -3.57 9.76 -15.79
C ALA A 213 -4.09 9.26 -14.43
N ALA A 214 -5.17 9.86 -13.92
CA ALA A 214 -5.83 9.42 -12.69
C ALA A 214 -6.40 8.00 -12.81
N VAL A 215 -7.10 7.71 -13.92
CA VAL A 215 -7.67 6.38 -14.19
C VAL A 215 -6.58 5.34 -14.43
N VAL A 216 -5.63 5.62 -15.33
CA VAL A 216 -4.53 4.69 -15.65
C VAL A 216 -3.69 4.44 -14.40
N GLY A 217 -3.28 5.49 -13.71
CA GLY A 217 -2.51 5.36 -12.48
C GLY A 217 -3.27 4.60 -11.39
N GLY A 218 -4.59 4.77 -11.26
CA GLY A 218 -5.44 3.98 -10.36
C GLY A 218 -5.43 2.48 -10.72
N VAL A 219 -5.57 2.15 -12.01
CA VAL A 219 -5.48 0.76 -12.51
C VAL A 219 -4.12 0.14 -12.16
N LEU A 220 -3.02 0.85 -12.47
CA LEU A 220 -1.66 0.41 -12.19
C LEU A 220 -1.44 0.20 -10.68
N MET A 221 -1.94 1.13 -9.86
CA MET A 221 -1.84 1.09 -8.41
C MET A 221 -2.56 -0.13 -7.83
N ALA A 222 -3.79 -0.41 -8.27
CA ALA A 222 -4.54 -1.57 -7.82
C ALA A 222 -3.87 -2.88 -8.24
N ILE A 223 -3.54 -3.04 -9.52
CA ILE A 223 -2.87 -4.25 -10.05
C ILE A 223 -1.53 -4.46 -9.35
N GLY A 224 -0.68 -3.43 -9.30
CA GLY A 224 0.65 -3.50 -8.68
C GLY A 224 0.59 -3.90 -7.20
N SER A 225 -0.35 -3.32 -6.44
CA SER A 225 -0.54 -3.68 -5.03
C SER A 225 -1.00 -5.13 -4.80
N ARG A 226 -1.70 -5.73 -5.78
CA ARG A 226 -2.12 -7.13 -5.68
C ARG A 226 -1.02 -8.08 -6.15
N VAL A 227 -0.30 -7.73 -7.21
CA VAL A 227 0.88 -8.47 -7.68
C VAL A 227 1.95 -8.56 -6.58
N ALA A 228 2.21 -7.45 -5.88
CA ALA A 228 3.17 -7.42 -4.79
C ALA A 228 2.69 -8.12 -3.50
N GLY A 229 1.41 -8.52 -3.41
CA GLY A 229 0.83 -9.08 -2.18
C GLY A 229 0.63 -8.06 -1.05
N GLY A 230 0.69 -6.76 -1.36
CA GLY A 230 0.57 -5.68 -0.41
C GLY A 230 0.66 -4.29 -1.04
N CYS A 231 0.10 -3.29 -0.36
CA CYS A 231 0.26 -1.87 -0.69
C CYS A 231 1.23 -1.17 0.28
N THR A 232 1.28 0.15 0.23
CA THR A 232 2.05 0.99 1.15
C THR A 232 1.74 0.73 2.63
N SER A 233 0.48 0.52 3.02
CA SER A 233 0.15 0.18 4.42
C SER A 233 0.60 -1.24 4.81
N GLY A 234 0.59 -2.17 3.84
CA GLY A 234 0.99 -3.55 4.04
C GLY A 234 2.51 -3.73 4.14
N HIS A 235 3.26 -3.27 3.15
CA HIS A 235 4.72 -3.36 3.13
C HIS A 235 5.39 -2.24 3.91
N GLY A 236 4.93 -1.00 3.74
CA GLY A 236 5.55 0.17 4.37
C GLY A 236 5.30 0.22 5.87
N ILE A 237 4.03 0.29 6.29
CA ILE A 237 3.68 0.44 7.72
C ILE A 237 3.89 -0.89 8.45
N SER A 238 3.16 -1.93 8.05
CA SER A 238 3.15 -3.19 8.80
C SER A 238 4.40 -4.04 8.55
N GLY A 239 4.86 -4.10 7.29
CA GLY A 239 5.93 -4.98 6.85
C GLY A 239 7.32 -4.54 7.31
N MET A 240 7.65 -3.25 7.19
CA MET A 240 8.92 -2.71 7.69
C MET A 240 8.97 -2.69 9.22
N ALA A 241 7.84 -2.46 9.90
CA ALA A 241 7.77 -2.58 11.37
C ALA A 241 8.08 -4.00 11.86
N GLY A 242 7.70 -5.02 11.08
CA GLY A 242 8.09 -6.42 11.30
C GLY A 242 9.49 -6.78 10.81
N LEU A 243 10.31 -5.80 10.39
CA LEU A 243 11.64 -5.95 9.81
C LEU A 243 11.71 -6.98 8.66
N SER A 244 10.64 -7.11 7.87
CA SER A 244 10.54 -8.09 6.78
C SER A 244 11.38 -7.67 5.57
N VAL A 245 12.28 -8.55 5.13
CA VAL A 245 13.16 -8.31 3.97
C VAL A 245 12.34 -8.03 2.70
N ALA A 246 11.28 -8.82 2.49
CA ALA A 246 10.38 -8.66 1.35
C ALA A 246 9.75 -7.25 1.33
N SER A 247 9.47 -6.68 2.50
CA SER A 247 8.85 -5.37 2.63
C SER A 247 9.84 -4.23 2.39
N PHE A 248 11.10 -4.36 2.81
CA PHE A 248 12.15 -3.40 2.45
C PHE A 248 12.39 -3.37 0.94
N VAL A 249 12.49 -4.55 0.30
CA VAL A 249 12.63 -4.66 -1.16
C VAL A 249 11.43 -4.03 -1.87
N SER A 250 10.22 -4.34 -1.42
CA SER A 250 8.99 -3.74 -1.94
C SER A 250 9.01 -2.22 -1.84
N VAL A 251 9.37 -1.63 -0.70
CA VAL A 251 9.37 -0.18 -0.51
C VAL A 251 10.42 0.50 -1.40
N VAL A 252 11.63 -0.06 -1.51
CA VAL A 252 12.66 0.46 -2.44
C VAL A 252 12.15 0.43 -3.88
N ALA A 253 11.49 -0.66 -4.30
CA ALA A 253 10.89 -0.75 -5.62
C ALA A 253 9.72 0.25 -5.82
N MET A 254 8.90 0.51 -4.79
CA MET A 254 7.85 1.55 -4.85
C MET A 254 8.44 2.93 -5.12
N PHE A 255 9.50 3.30 -4.39
CA PHE A 255 10.21 4.57 -4.64
C PHE A 255 10.84 4.59 -6.03
N GLY A 256 11.49 3.49 -6.45
CA GLY A 256 12.09 3.38 -7.78
C GLY A 256 11.08 3.62 -8.90
N GLY A 257 9.88 3.04 -8.80
CA GLY A 257 8.81 3.23 -9.79
C GLY A 257 8.29 4.66 -9.84
N GLY A 258 8.11 5.29 -8.67
CA GLY A 258 7.68 6.68 -8.59
C GLY A 258 8.73 7.66 -9.14
N ILE A 259 10.01 7.45 -8.80
CA ILE A 259 11.13 8.24 -9.31
C ILE A 259 11.25 8.09 -10.83
N ALA A 260 11.14 6.86 -11.36
CA ALA A 260 11.20 6.62 -12.79
C ALA A 260 10.12 7.37 -13.57
N VAL A 261 8.88 7.39 -13.07
CA VAL A 261 7.79 8.19 -13.67
C VAL A 261 8.06 9.68 -13.54
N ALA A 262 8.51 10.16 -12.39
CA ALA A 262 8.78 11.58 -12.18
C ALA A 262 9.92 12.10 -13.08
N LEU A 263 10.97 11.30 -13.29
CA LEU A 263 12.05 11.61 -14.23
C LEU A 263 11.56 11.49 -15.68
N GLY A 264 10.77 10.46 -15.99
CA GLY A 264 10.18 10.26 -17.31
C GLY A 264 9.27 11.41 -17.74
N GLY A 265 8.40 11.91 -16.86
CA GLY A 265 7.53 13.07 -17.14
C GLY A 265 8.33 14.34 -17.44
N LYS A 266 9.39 14.61 -16.65
CA LYS A 266 10.32 15.72 -16.91
C LYS A 266 11.03 15.60 -18.26
N VAL A 267 11.35 14.39 -18.72
CA VAL A 267 11.99 14.13 -20.01
C VAL A 267 10.99 14.20 -21.17
N LEU A 268 9.74 13.80 -20.94
CA LEU A 268 8.68 13.76 -21.96
C LEU A 268 7.84 15.04 -22.06
N GLY A 269 8.08 16.03 -21.17
CA GLY A 269 7.57 17.38 -21.30
C GLY A 269 6.14 17.60 -20.79
N PHE A 270 5.69 16.83 -19.81
CA PHE A 270 4.41 17.00 -19.12
C PHE A 270 4.53 16.87 -17.61
#